data_AF-A0A6B3IDJ7-F1
#
_entry.id   AF-A0A6B3IDJ7-F1
#
_cell.length_a   1.000
_cell.length_b   1.000
_cell.length_c   1.000
_cell.angle_alpha   90.00
_cell.angle_beta   90.00
_cell.angle_gamma   90.00
#
_symmetry.space_group_name_H-M   'P 1'
#
loop_
_entity.id
_entity.type
_entity.pdbx_description
1 polymer ?
#
loop_
_entity_poly.entity_id
_entity_poly.type
_entity_poly.pdbx_seq_one_letter_code
_entity_poly.pdbx_strand_id
1 'polypeptide(L)'
;RELVVSLAPGYRLRVDGDTVDSGRFHRLTARARSTGDPRERAALLADALAVWRGPAFADFSDEEFARAARDRLDEQRLTALEEQAEVRLELGEHALVADELGDLVALHPLRERLRTAHVRALYLAGRQGAALSSYADLRERLAETLGVDPSPELAALHRSILNQDPRLTAAPSPATSAVRPATNVPAA
;
A
#
# COMPACT_ATOMS: atom_id res chain seq x y z
N ARG A 1 22.28 -29.74 -6.77
CA ARG A 1 22.55 -31.00 -6.04
C ARG A 1 23.25 -30.57 -4.74
N GLU A 2 22.69 -30.56 -3.53
CA GLU A 2 21.51 -31.18 -2.91
C GLU A 2 20.63 -30.09 -2.25
N LEU A 3 19.52 -29.67 -2.89
CA LEU A 3 18.63 -28.67 -2.30
C LEU A 3 17.74 -29.28 -1.21
N VAL A 4 17.47 -30.58 -1.25
CA VAL A 4 16.68 -31.29 -0.24
C VAL A 4 17.62 -32.16 0.58
N VAL A 5 17.63 -31.96 1.89
CA VAL A 5 18.45 -32.73 2.83
C VAL A 5 17.54 -33.51 3.77
N SER A 6 17.81 -34.81 3.91
CA SER A 6 17.19 -35.65 4.93
C SER A 6 17.79 -35.35 6.30
N LEU A 7 16.97 -34.94 7.26
CA LEU A 7 17.35 -34.60 8.63
C LEU A 7 16.23 -35.05 9.57
N ALA A 8 16.50 -35.94 10.52
CA ALA A 8 15.45 -36.39 11.46
C ALA A 8 14.76 -35.19 12.15
N PRO A 9 13.41 -35.12 12.21
CA PRO A 9 12.42 -36.12 11.77
C PRO A 9 11.81 -35.91 10.36
N GLY A 10 12.51 -35.32 9.39
CA GLY A 10 11.98 -35.12 8.03
C GLY A 10 13.00 -34.63 6.99
N TYR A 11 12.56 -33.68 6.16
CA TYR A 11 13.36 -33.11 5.08
C TYR A 11 13.43 -31.60 5.20
N ARG A 12 14.56 -31.03 4.76
CA ARG A 12 14.76 -29.58 4.68
C ARG A 12 15.10 -29.19 3.26
N LEU A 13 14.33 -28.28 2.69
CA LEU A 13 14.69 -27.56 1.47
C LEU A 13 15.64 -26.41 1.84
N ARG A 14 16.87 -26.44 1.32
CA ARG A 14 17.89 -25.39 1.42
C ARG A 14 17.86 -24.56 0.16
N VAL A 15 17.11 -23.47 0.21
CA VAL A 15 17.03 -22.48 -0.87
C VAL A 15 17.39 -21.12 -0.30
N ASP A 16 18.05 -20.29 -1.09
CA ASP A 16 18.20 -18.87 -0.78
C ASP A 16 16.81 -18.21 -0.82
N GLY A 17 16.52 -17.31 0.10
CA GLY A 17 15.23 -16.61 0.15
C GLY A 17 14.89 -15.91 -1.16
N ASP A 18 15.90 -15.40 -1.88
CA ASP A 18 15.70 -14.71 -3.16
C ASP A 18 15.39 -15.64 -4.34
N THR A 19 15.60 -16.96 -4.17
CA THR A 19 15.27 -17.96 -5.21
C THR A 19 13.80 -18.37 -5.19
N VAL A 20 13.05 -17.93 -4.17
CA VAL A 20 11.60 -18.09 -4.07
C VAL A 20 10.95 -16.73 -4.27
N ASP A 21 9.90 -16.66 -5.09
CA ASP A 21 9.18 -15.42 -5.39
C ASP A 21 8.68 -14.70 -4.12
N SER A 22 8.16 -15.44 -3.14
CA SER A 22 7.75 -14.90 -1.84
C SER A 22 8.90 -14.24 -1.07
N GLY A 23 10.11 -14.82 -1.07
CA GLY A 23 11.26 -14.21 -0.41
C GLY A 23 11.78 -12.99 -1.17
N ARG A 24 11.79 -13.03 -2.51
CA ARG A 24 12.09 -11.85 -3.35
C ARG A 24 11.09 -10.71 -3.09
N PHE A 25 9.80 -11.03 -3.01
CA PHE A 25 8.74 -10.08 -2.66
C PHE A 25 8.98 -9.42 -1.29
N HIS A 26 9.27 -10.21 -0.25
CA HIS A 26 9.57 -9.69 1.09
C HIS A 26 10.81 -8.81 1.10
N ARG A 27 11.87 -9.18 0.39
CA ARG A 27 13.08 -8.35 0.32
C ARG A 27 12.82 -7.02 -0.36
N LEU A 28 12.10 -7.01 -1.49
CA LEU A 28 11.81 -5.78 -2.24
C LEU A 28 10.90 -4.84 -1.45
N THR A 29 9.85 -5.35 -0.82
CA THR A 29 8.96 -4.56 0.06
C THR A 29 9.70 -4.03 1.28
N ALA A 30 10.56 -4.83 1.93
CA ALA A 30 11.39 -4.36 3.03
C ALA A 30 12.35 -3.25 2.61
N ARG A 31 13.00 -3.40 1.44
CA ARG A 31 13.89 -2.36 0.88
C ARG A 31 13.11 -1.09 0.57
N ALA A 32 11.93 -1.19 -0.03
CA ALA A 32 11.07 -0.04 -0.31
C ALA A 32 10.76 0.76 0.97
N ARG A 33 10.41 0.08 2.07
CA ARG A 33 10.12 0.75 3.36
C ARG A 33 11.33 1.47 3.97
N SER A 34 12.54 0.99 3.70
CA SER A 34 13.79 1.64 4.15
C SER A 34 14.29 2.74 3.21
N THR A 35 13.69 2.88 2.03
CA THR A 35 14.12 3.85 1.01
C THR A 35 13.45 5.19 1.24
N GLY A 36 14.20 6.28 1.18
CA GLY A 36 13.67 7.64 1.38
C GLY A 36 13.12 8.29 0.10
N ASP A 37 13.70 7.98 -1.07
CA ASP A 37 13.28 8.57 -2.35
C ASP A 37 11.94 7.97 -2.83
N PRO A 38 10.88 8.76 -3.02
CA PRO A 38 9.58 8.26 -3.49
C PRO A 38 9.65 7.53 -4.84
N ARG A 39 10.53 7.94 -5.77
CA ARG A 39 10.65 7.27 -7.08
C ARG A 39 11.26 5.88 -6.94
N GLU A 40 12.36 5.76 -6.19
CA GLU A 40 12.96 4.45 -5.91
C GLU A 40 11.99 3.55 -5.11
N ARG A 41 11.26 4.10 -4.13
CA ARG A 41 10.22 3.36 -3.38
C ARG A 41 9.14 2.78 -4.32
N ALA A 42 8.60 3.61 -5.21
CA ALA A 42 7.58 3.18 -6.17
C ALA A 42 8.09 2.08 -7.12
N ALA A 43 9.33 2.22 -7.60
CA ALA A 43 9.96 1.21 -8.46
C ALA A 43 10.16 -0.12 -7.72
N LEU A 44 10.65 -0.09 -6.48
CA LEU A 44 10.82 -1.30 -5.67
C LEU A 44 9.50 -2.01 -5.37
N LEU A 45 8.44 -1.26 -5.10
CA LEU A 45 7.09 -1.82 -4.89
C LEU A 45 6.52 -2.39 -6.20
N ALA A 46 6.74 -1.73 -7.33
CA ALA A 46 6.37 -2.26 -8.64
C ALA A 46 7.09 -3.58 -8.94
N ASP A 47 8.40 -3.64 -8.72
CA ASP A 47 9.20 -4.85 -8.89
C ASP A 47 8.75 -5.97 -7.94
N ALA A 48 8.36 -5.62 -6.71
CA ALA A 48 7.82 -6.59 -5.75
C ALA A 48 6.51 -7.17 -6.27
N LEU A 49 5.58 -6.33 -6.71
CA LEU A 49 4.27 -6.76 -7.21
C LEU A 49 4.38 -7.54 -8.53
N ALA A 50 5.39 -7.26 -9.35
CA ALA A 50 5.62 -7.97 -10.61
C ALA A 50 6.01 -9.45 -10.46
N VAL A 51 6.43 -9.90 -9.27
CA VAL A 51 6.71 -11.34 -9.03
C VAL A 51 5.44 -12.18 -8.91
N TRP A 52 4.29 -11.54 -8.70
CA TRP A 52 3.00 -12.20 -8.56
C TRP A 52 2.43 -12.60 -9.92
N ARG A 53 2.01 -13.85 -10.03
CA ARG A 53 1.46 -14.45 -11.27
C ARG A 53 -0.02 -14.81 -11.15
N GLY A 54 -0.63 -14.49 -10.02
CA GLY A 54 -1.99 -14.88 -9.65
C GLY A 54 -2.18 -14.89 -8.13
N PRO A 55 -3.29 -15.46 -7.62
CA PRO A 55 -3.48 -15.73 -6.20
C PRO A 55 -2.37 -16.63 -5.63
N ALA A 56 -2.03 -16.46 -4.36
CA ALA A 56 -1.09 -17.35 -3.71
C ALA A 56 -1.63 -18.80 -3.73
N PHE A 57 -0.76 -19.77 -4.03
CA PHE A 57 -1.11 -21.20 -4.12
C PHE A 57 -2.40 -21.47 -4.92
N ALA A 58 -2.56 -20.84 -6.09
CA ALA A 58 -3.77 -20.96 -6.90
C ALA A 58 -4.19 -22.43 -7.18
N ASP A 59 -3.23 -23.32 -7.44
CA ASP A 59 -3.50 -24.76 -7.69
C ASP A 59 -3.90 -25.54 -6.42
N PHE A 60 -3.80 -24.93 -5.24
CA PHE A 60 -4.13 -25.50 -3.93
C PHE A 60 -5.13 -24.60 -3.19
N SER A 61 -6.06 -23.97 -3.93
CA SER A 61 -7.04 -23.01 -3.41
C SER A 61 -8.05 -23.61 -2.43
N ASP A 62 -8.20 -24.93 -2.39
CA ASP A 62 -9.13 -25.62 -1.48
C ASP A 62 -8.41 -26.44 -0.41
N GLU A 63 -7.06 -26.43 -0.42
CA GLU A 63 -6.26 -27.25 0.46
C GLU A 63 -5.99 -26.57 1.80
N GLU A 64 -6.36 -27.25 2.90
CA GLU A 64 -6.27 -26.71 4.25
C GLU A 64 -4.82 -26.36 4.65
N PHE A 65 -3.84 -27.16 4.19
CA PHE A 65 -2.43 -26.90 4.51
C PHE A 65 -1.92 -25.57 3.94
N ALA A 66 -2.53 -25.07 2.87
CA ALA A 66 -2.13 -23.85 2.19
C ALA A 66 -2.88 -22.61 2.71
N ARG A 67 -4.05 -22.77 3.34
CA ARG A 67 -4.94 -21.67 3.78
C ARG A 67 -4.20 -20.55 4.49
N ALA A 68 -3.52 -20.85 5.60
CA ALA A 68 -2.83 -19.84 6.40
C ALA A 68 -1.68 -19.15 5.63
N ALA A 69 -0.97 -19.87 4.76
CA ALA A 69 0.10 -19.31 3.96
C ALA A 69 -0.44 -18.39 2.86
N ARG A 70 -1.56 -18.77 2.24
CA ARG A 70 -2.27 -18.00 1.24
C ARG A 70 -2.81 -16.70 1.79
N ASP A 71 -3.62 -16.77 2.86
CA ASP A 71 -4.24 -15.59 3.47
C ASP A 71 -3.17 -14.57 3.87
N ARG A 72 -2.06 -15.03 4.46
CA ARG A 72 -0.93 -14.18 4.81
C ARG A 72 -0.28 -13.53 3.59
N LEU A 73 -0.04 -14.29 2.52
CA LEU A 73 0.61 -13.77 1.32
C LEU A 73 -0.31 -12.78 0.59
N ASP A 74 -1.59 -13.10 0.43
CA ASP A 74 -2.57 -12.21 -0.21
C ASP A 74 -2.74 -10.90 0.59
N GLU A 75 -2.75 -10.98 1.92
CA GLU A 75 -2.77 -9.79 2.78
C GLU A 75 -1.53 -8.90 2.58
N GLN A 76 -0.34 -9.52 2.48
CA GLN A 76 0.89 -8.79 2.21
C GLN A 76 0.90 -8.15 0.82
N ARG A 77 0.33 -8.83 -0.19
CA ARG A 77 0.15 -8.27 -1.53
C ARG A 77 -0.72 -7.03 -1.51
N LEU A 78 -1.87 -7.10 -0.83
CA LEU A 78 -2.78 -5.97 -0.70
C LEU A 78 -2.12 -4.79 0.02
N THR A 79 -1.36 -5.07 1.09
CA THR A 79 -0.58 -4.04 1.78
C THR A 79 0.45 -3.39 0.85
N ALA A 80 1.14 -4.16 0.00
CA ALA A 80 2.10 -3.60 -0.95
C ALA A 80 1.42 -2.76 -2.06
N LEU A 81 0.22 -3.14 -2.50
CA LEU A 81 -0.60 -2.34 -3.43
C LEU A 81 -1.02 -1.00 -2.80
N GLU A 82 -1.43 -1.02 -1.54
CA GLU A 82 -1.76 0.18 -0.75
C GLU A 82 -0.55 1.11 -0.64
N GLU A 83 0.61 0.57 -0.22
CA GLU A 83 1.87 1.32 -0.12
C GLU A 83 2.28 1.90 -1.48
N GLN A 84 2.14 1.14 -2.57
CA GLN A 84 2.49 1.61 -3.91
C GLN A 84 1.58 2.76 -4.35
N ALA A 85 0.27 2.65 -4.10
CA ALA A 85 -0.68 3.70 -4.41
C ALA A 85 -0.38 4.98 -3.64
N GLU A 86 -0.11 4.89 -2.32
CA GLU A 86 0.25 6.03 -1.48
C GLU A 86 1.48 6.76 -2.04
N VAL A 87 2.55 6.03 -2.39
CA VAL A 87 3.78 6.63 -2.96
C VAL A 87 3.53 7.24 -4.34
N ARG A 88 2.73 6.59 -5.20
CA ARG A 88 2.41 7.13 -6.54
C ARG A 88 1.54 8.38 -6.46
N LEU A 89 0.70 8.51 -5.43
CA LEU A 89 0.00 9.76 -5.15
C LEU A 89 0.97 10.88 -4.76
N GLU A 90 2.00 10.60 -3.96
CA GLU A 90 3.07 11.58 -3.65
C GLU A 90 3.81 12.04 -4.92
N LEU A 91 3.94 11.15 -5.91
CA LEU A 91 4.57 11.43 -7.20
C LEU A 91 3.68 12.17 -8.20
N GLY A 92 2.41 12.41 -7.87
CA GLY A 92 1.46 13.14 -8.73
C GLY A 92 0.71 12.27 -9.75
N GLU A 93 0.82 10.94 -9.66
CA GLU A 93 0.22 10.00 -10.63
C GLU A 93 -1.29 9.76 -10.37
N HIS A 94 -2.02 10.79 -9.98
CA HIS A 94 -3.37 10.68 -9.39
C HIS A 94 -4.39 9.97 -10.29
N ALA A 95 -4.44 10.32 -11.58
CA ALA A 95 -5.41 9.75 -12.51
C ALA A 95 -5.16 8.25 -12.76
N LEU A 96 -3.89 7.87 -12.94
CA LEU A 96 -3.50 6.47 -13.13
C LEU A 96 -3.83 5.63 -11.89
N VAL A 97 -3.47 6.13 -10.69
CA VAL A 97 -3.79 5.45 -9.44
C VAL A 97 -5.31 5.34 -9.23
N ALA A 98 -6.08 6.37 -9.58
CA ALA A 98 -7.53 6.32 -9.45
C ALA A 98 -8.15 5.20 -10.31
N ASP A 99 -7.70 5.07 -11.56
CA ASP A 99 -8.24 4.05 -12.47
C ASP A 99 -7.79 2.64 -12.06
N GLU A 100 -6.52 2.46 -11.67
CA GLU A 100 -5.99 1.15 -11.25
C GLU A 100 -6.60 0.64 -9.92
N LEU A 101 -6.89 1.54 -8.97
CA LEU A 101 -7.48 1.15 -7.69
C LEU A 101 -8.97 0.81 -7.78
N GLY A 102 -9.68 1.23 -8.83
CA GLY A 102 -11.13 1.00 -8.97
C GLY A 102 -11.51 -0.48 -8.86
N ASP A 103 -10.81 -1.34 -9.59
CA ASP A 103 -11.05 -2.79 -9.58
C ASP A 103 -10.70 -3.42 -8.22
N LEU A 104 -9.63 -2.95 -7.58
CA LEU A 104 -9.22 -3.44 -6.25
C LEU A 104 -10.22 -3.05 -5.17
N VAL A 105 -10.81 -1.86 -5.25
CA VAL A 105 -11.88 -1.42 -4.32
C VAL A 105 -13.14 -2.26 -4.53
N ALA A 106 -13.47 -2.64 -5.77
CA ALA A 106 -14.61 -3.53 -6.04
C ALA A 106 -14.38 -4.94 -5.47
N LEU A 107 -13.15 -5.46 -5.54
CA LEU A 107 -12.77 -6.76 -4.99
C LEU A 107 -12.65 -6.76 -3.44
N HIS A 108 -12.23 -5.64 -2.86
CA HIS A 108 -11.99 -5.50 -1.42
C HIS A 108 -12.77 -4.31 -0.84
N PRO A 109 -14.11 -4.34 -0.87
CA PRO A 109 -14.93 -3.16 -0.58
C PRO A 109 -14.83 -2.69 0.88
N LEU A 110 -14.47 -3.55 1.84
CA LEU A 110 -14.36 -3.14 3.25
C LEU A 110 -12.94 -2.69 3.65
N ARG A 111 -11.99 -2.67 2.71
CA ARG A 111 -10.60 -2.34 3.00
C ARG A 111 -10.40 -0.83 2.95
N GLU A 112 -10.46 -0.21 4.13
CA GLU A 112 -10.47 1.25 4.25
C GLU A 112 -9.22 1.93 3.68
N ARG A 113 -8.03 1.35 3.84
CA ARG A 113 -6.78 1.92 3.32
C ARG A 113 -6.79 2.05 1.80
N LEU A 114 -7.16 0.99 1.07
CA LEU A 114 -7.40 1.05 -0.38
C LEU A 114 -8.43 2.13 -0.74
N ARG A 115 -9.53 2.23 0.01
CA ARG A 115 -10.56 3.24 -0.25
C ARG A 115 -10.09 4.66 0.00
N THR A 116 -9.31 4.89 1.05
CA THR A 116 -8.69 6.19 1.33
C THR A 116 -7.78 6.61 0.18
N ALA A 117 -6.91 5.72 -0.30
CA ALA A 117 -6.06 5.99 -1.45
C ALA A 117 -6.88 6.29 -2.72
N HIS A 118 -7.91 5.50 -3.02
CA HIS A 118 -8.76 5.70 -4.20
C HIS A 118 -9.57 7.01 -4.13
N VAL A 119 -10.20 7.33 -3.00
CA VAL A 119 -10.93 8.59 -2.79
C VAL A 119 -10.00 9.79 -2.95
N ARG A 120 -8.79 9.73 -2.38
CA ARG A 120 -7.77 10.76 -2.55
C ARG A 120 -7.35 10.90 -4.02
N ALA A 121 -7.06 9.78 -4.69
CA ALA A 121 -6.67 9.75 -6.10
C ALA A 121 -7.74 10.40 -7.00
N LEU A 122 -9.00 10.02 -6.83
CA LEU A 122 -10.13 10.58 -7.57
C LEU A 122 -10.26 12.08 -7.37
N TYR A 123 -10.17 12.56 -6.12
CA TYR A 123 -10.24 13.98 -5.83
C TYR A 123 -9.09 14.76 -6.49
N LEU A 124 -7.85 14.29 -6.34
CA LEU A 124 -6.67 14.94 -6.90
C LEU A 124 -6.60 14.86 -8.44
N ALA A 125 -7.32 13.92 -9.04
CA ALA A 125 -7.53 13.85 -10.48
C ALA A 125 -8.71 14.74 -10.96
N GLY A 126 -9.31 15.56 -10.09
CA GLY A 126 -10.44 16.44 -10.42
C GLY A 126 -11.81 15.74 -10.49
N ARG A 127 -11.89 14.47 -10.08
CA ARG A 127 -13.12 13.65 -10.09
C ARG A 127 -13.83 13.68 -8.74
N GLN A 128 -14.09 14.88 -8.21
CA GLN A 128 -14.65 15.07 -6.87
C GLN A 128 -15.98 14.31 -6.65
N GLY A 129 -16.89 14.31 -7.63
CA GLY A 129 -18.16 13.58 -7.52
C GLY A 129 -17.95 12.09 -7.30
N ALA A 130 -17.04 11.46 -8.05
CA ALA A 130 -16.70 10.05 -7.88
C ALA A 130 -16.04 9.77 -6.52
N ALA A 131 -15.20 10.68 -6.03
CA ALA A 131 -14.58 10.56 -4.70
C ALA A 131 -15.65 10.53 -3.59
N LEU A 132 -16.63 11.44 -3.64
CA LEU A 132 -17.73 11.51 -2.68
C LEU A 132 -18.64 10.28 -2.77
N SER A 133 -18.98 9.81 -3.97
CA SER A 133 -19.74 8.57 -4.17
C SER A 133 -19.01 7.36 -3.60
N SER A 134 -17.70 7.25 -3.83
CA SER A 134 -16.88 6.14 -3.31
C SER A 134 -16.83 6.11 -1.79
N TYR A 135 -16.79 7.27 -1.11
CA TYR A 135 -16.88 7.35 0.35
C TYR A 135 -18.28 6.96 0.86
N ALA A 136 -19.33 7.45 0.20
CA ALA A 136 -20.71 7.16 0.60
C ALA A 136 -21.01 5.65 0.54
N ASP A 137 -20.58 4.97 -0.53
CA ASP A 137 -20.71 3.51 -0.68
C ASP A 137 -19.92 2.75 0.41
N LEU A 138 -18.78 3.27 0.90
CA LEU A 138 -18.08 2.65 2.05
C LEU A 138 -18.85 2.75 3.33
N ARG A 139 -19.31 3.95 3.63
CA ARG A 139 -20.05 4.21 4.86
C ARG A 139 -21.29 3.32 4.94
N GLU A 140 -22.02 3.16 3.84
CA GLU A 140 -23.17 2.27 3.76
C GLU A 140 -22.76 0.81 4.01
N ARG A 141 -21.76 0.29 3.31
CA ARG A 141 -21.31 -1.10 3.49
C ARG A 141 -20.78 -1.41 4.88
N LEU A 142 -20.04 -0.50 5.51
CA LEU A 142 -19.54 -0.67 6.88
C LEU A 142 -20.69 -0.70 7.88
N ALA A 143 -21.66 0.20 7.72
CA ALA A 143 -22.84 0.23 8.57
C ALA A 143 -23.67 -1.05 8.43
N GLU A 144 -23.88 -1.53 7.20
CA GLU A 144 -24.66 -2.73 6.94
C GLU A 144 -23.96 -4.02 7.39
N THR A 145 -22.65 -4.13 7.14
CA THR A 145 -21.92 -5.40 7.35
C THR A 145 -21.37 -5.52 8.77
N LEU A 146 -20.88 -4.42 9.33
CA LEU A 146 -20.15 -4.41 10.60
C LEU A 146 -20.84 -3.56 11.68
N GLY A 147 -21.83 -2.72 11.32
CA GLY A 147 -22.48 -1.80 12.25
C GLY A 147 -21.56 -0.68 12.75
N VAL A 148 -20.52 -0.35 11.98
CA VAL A 148 -19.51 0.66 12.35
C VAL A 148 -19.46 1.81 11.35
N ASP A 149 -18.97 2.95 11.82
CA ASP A 149 -18.66 4.11 10.98
C ASP A 149 -17.26 4.00 10.35
N PRO A 150 -16.99 4.75 9.25
CA PRO A 150 -15.64 4.84 8.67
C PRO A 150 -14.60 5.33 9.68
N SER A 151 -13.35 4.92 9.46
CA SER A 151 -12.20 5.33 10.26
C SER A 151 -12.04 6.87 10.32
N PRO A 152 -11.48 7.41 11.42
CA PRO A 152 -11.26 8.84 11.58
C PRO A 152 -10.44 9.48 10.45
N GLU A 153 -9.47 8.75 9.92
CA GLU A 153 -8.63 9.20 8.80
C GLU A 153 -9.48 9.44 7.54
N LEU A 154 -10.30 8.47 7.16
CA LEU A 154 -11.14 8.58 5.97
C LEU A 154 -12.25 9.63 6.15
N ALA A 155 -12.85 9.71 7.34
CA ALA A 155 -13.81 10.75 7.67
C ALA A 155 -13.20 12.17 7.60
N ALA A 156 -11.94 12.33 8.01
CA ALA A 156 -11.20 13.59 7.90
C ALA A 156 -10.88 13.93 6.43
N LEU A 157 -10.51 12.95 5.61
CA LEU A 157 -10.32 13.13 4.17
C LEU A 157 -11.61 13.60 3.49
N HIS A 158 -12.75 12.94 3.76
CA HIS A 158 -14.04 13.32 3.22
C HIS A 158 -14.40 14.78 3.58
N ARG A 159 -14.21 15.18 4.84
CA ARG A 159 -14.45 16.57 5.28
C ARG A 159 -13.55 17.56 4.56
N SER A 160 -12.29 17.20 4.35
CA SER A 160 -11.33 18.06 3.63
C SER A 160 -11.72 18.23 2.16
N ILE A 161 -12.26 17.18 1.53
CA ILE A 161 -12.80 17.22 0.16
C ILE A 161 -14.03 18.13 0.07
N LEU A 162 -14.96 18.02 1.03
CA LEU A 162 -16.15 18.89 1.06
C LEU A 162 -15.78 20.37 1.20
N ASN A 163 -14.73 20.66 1.97
CA ASN A 163 -14.23 22.02 2.19
C ASN A 163 -13.27 22.51 1.09
N GLN A 164 -12.97 21.69 0.08
CA GLN A 164 -11.97 21.96 -0.95
C GLN A 164 -10.63 22.42 -0.36
N ASP A 165 -10.17 21.74 0.69
CA ASP A 165 -8.99 22.15 1.45
C ASP A 165 -7.74 22.23 0.53
N PRO A 166 -7.10 23.42 0.39
CA PRO A 166 -5.91 23.59 -0.43
C PRO A 166 -4.76 22.67 -0.03
N ARG A 167 -4.70 22.22 1.23
CA ARG A 167 -3.67 21.30 1.74
C ARG A 167 -3.72 19.92 1.09
N LEU A 168 -4.86 19.52 0.52
CA LEU A 168 -4.95 18.28 -0.24
C LEU A 168 -4.17 18.37 -1.56
N THR A 169 -4.08 19.56 -2.15
CA THR A 169 -3.44 19.78 -3.47
C THR A 169 -2.02 20.34 -3.32
N ALA A 170 -1.69 20.89 -2.15
CA ALA A 170 -0.34 21.38 -1.87
C ALA A 170 0.64 20.19 -1.81
N ALA A 171 1.52 20.09 -2.80
CA ALA A 171 2.65 19.18 -2.74
C ALA A 171 3.42 19.42 -1.44
N PRO A 172 3.89 18.36 -0.74
CA PRO A 172 4.72 18.54 0.44
C PRO A 172 5.97 19.31 0.03
N SER A 173 6.03 20.60 0.39
CA SER A 173 7.21 21.41 0.18
C SER A 173 8.35 20.79 0.99
N PRO A 174 9.52 20.51 0.41
CA PRO A 174 10.64 19.99 1.19
C PRO A 174 11.00 21.06 2.22
N ALA A 175 10.66 20.80 3.48
CA ALA A 175 11.07 21.63 4.59
C ALA A 175 12.59 21.60 4.63
N THR A 176 13.21 22.60 4.01
CA THR A 176 14.64 22.85 4.13
C THR A 176 14.84 23.39 5.52
N SER A 177 15.02 22.49 6.50
CA SER A 177 15.44 22.86 7.84
C SER A 177 16.89 23.31 7.75
N ALA A 178 17.10 24.53 7.27
CA ALA A 178 18.37 25.23 7.37
C ALA A 178 18.53 25.64 8.85
N VAL A 179 19.05 24.72 9.64
CA VAL A 179 19.62 25.05 10.95
C VAL A 179 20.77 26.02 10.69
N ARG A 180 20.50 27.33 10.86
CA ARG A 180 21.56 28.33 10.95
C ARG A 180 22.36 28.02 12.22
N PRO A 181 23.68 27.78 12.15
CA PRO A 181 24.48 27.69 13.36
C PRO A 181 24.51 29.08 14.01
N ALA A 182 24.04 29.18 15.25
CA ALA A 182 24.23 30.35 16.09
C ALA A 182 25.70 30.39 16.53
N THR A 183 26.53 31.15 15.82
CA THR A 183 27.86 31.51 16.29
C THR A 183 27.73 32.61 17.34
N ASN A 184 27.72 32.22 18.61
CA ASN A 184 27.96 33.14 19.73
C ASN A 184 29.32 32.80 20.35
N VAL A 185 30.39 33.38 19.78
CA VAL A 185 31.68 33.49 20.49
C VAL A 185 31.81 34.95 20.91
N PRO A 186 31.80 35.30 22.21
CA PRO A 186 32.22 36.61 22.66
C PRO A 186 33.75 36.67 22.65
N ALA A 187 34.30 37.76 22.11
CA ALA A 187 35.72 38.09 22.19
C ALA A 187 36.06 38.63 23.59
N ALA A 188 37.03 38.00 24.26
CA ALA A 188 37.91 38.59 25.28
C ALA A 188 39.10 37.66 25.52
#